data_AF-A0A9W5NPL2-F1
#
_entry.id   AF-A0A9W5NPL2-F1
#
_cell.length_a   1.000
_cell.length_b   1.000
_cell.length_c   1.000
_cell.angle_alpha   90.00
_cell.angle_beta   90.00
_cell.angle_gamma   90.00
#
_symmetry.space_group_name_H-M   'P 1'
#
loop_
_entity.id
_entity.type
_entity.pdbx_description
1 polymer ?
#
loop_
_entity_poly.entity_id
_entity_poly.type
_entity_poly.pdbx_seq_one_letter_code
_entity_poly.pdbx_strand_id
1 'polypeptide(L)'
;MRYEVKVASCETALGTARIFLKQFEKAEEHFNRSIDLLQKHNEEKLILIVRHNLGLLYATQNLSKLAIRHLSEVTEKNIAHFKALFLQAREHYKLRKTNIVKELIEKGLAVCMELGN
;
A
#
# COMPACT_ATOMS: atom_id res chain seq x y z
N MET A 1 -13.90 -3.12 22.13
CA MET A 1 -13.95 -2.06 21.09
C MET A 1 -12.57 -1.64 20.57
N ARG A 2 -11.52 -1.36 21.37
CA ARG A 2 -10.19 -0.98 20.81
C ARG A 2 -9.21 -2.14 20.55
N TYR A 3 -9.52 -3.35 21.06
CA TYR A 3 -8.62 -4.50 20.94
C TYR A 3 -8.54 -5.04 19.51
N GLU A 4 -9.66 -5.03 18.76
CA GLU A 4 -9.72 -5.55 17.38
C GLU A 4 -8.88 -4.71 16.41
N VAL A 5 -8.82 -3.38 16.63
CA VAL A 5 -7.92 -2.49 15.88
C VAL A 5 -6.44 -2.84 16.14
N LYS A 6 -6.10 -3.21 17.39
CA LYS A 6 -4.76 -3.71 17.72
C LYS A 6 -4.48 -5.06 17.06
N VAL A 7 -5.45 -5.98 17.06
CA VAL A 7 -5.34 -7.27 16.37
C VAL A 7 -5.10 -7.04 14.87
N ALA A 8 -5.86 -6.14 14.23
CA ALA A 8 -5.66 -5.78 12.84
C ALA A 8 -4.25 -5.23 12.56
N SER A 9 -3.72 -4.41 13.47
CA SER A 9 -2.34 -3.92 13.36
C SER A 9 -1.32 -5.07 13.43
N CYS A 10 -1.53 -6.06 14.30
CA CYS A 10 -0.71 -7.26 14.37
C CYS A 10 -0.83 -8.11 13.09
N GLU A 11 -2.05 -8.32 12.58
CA GLU A 11 -2.30 -9.01 11.31
C GLU A 11 -1.55 -8.31 10.15
N THR A 12 -1.59 -6.97 10.11
CA THR A 12 -0.83 -6.19 9.13
C THR A 12 0.67 -6.44 9.23
N ALA A 13 1.23 -6.40 10.45
CA ALA A 13 2.66 -6.64 10.67
C ALA A 13 3.07 -8.08 10.27
N LEU A 14 2.24 -9.07 10.61
CA LEU A 14 2.43 -10.46 10.21
C LEU A 14 2.40 -10.60 8.68
N GLY A 15 1.41 -10.01 8.01
CA GLY A 15 1.32 -10.02 6.55
C GLY A 15 2.56 -9.41 5.90
N THR A 16 3.04 -8.27 6.41
CA THR A 16 4.27 -7.64 5.93
C THR A 16 5.49 -8.54 6.11
N ALA A 17 5.66 -9.18 7.27
CA ALA A 17 6.75 -10.13 7.48
C ALA A 17 6.68 -11.32 6.50
N ARG A 18 5.46 -11.82 6.21
CA ARG A 18 5.23 -12.91 5.28
C ARG A 18 5.59 -12.55 3.82
N ILE A 19 5.43 -11.29 3.40
CA ILE A 19 5.94 -10.80 2.10
C ILE A 19 7.45 -11.07 2.00
N PHE A 20 8.22 -10.69 3.02
CA PHE A 20 9.68 -10.84 3.01
C PHE A 20 10.12 -12.31 3.09
N LEU A 21 9.29 -13.16 3.70
CA LEU A 21 9.47 -14.62 3.69
C LEU A 21 8.96 -15.30 2.40
N LYS A 22 8.48 -14.52 1.41
CA LYS A 22 7.89 -14.99 0.14
C LYS A 22 6.68 -15.92 0.32
N GLN A 23 5.94 -15.76 1.42
CA GLN A 23 4.71 -16.50 1.72
C GLN A 23 3.50 -15.64 1.37
N PHE A 24 3.28 -15.48 0.06
CA PHE A 24 2.42 -14.44 -0.48
C PHE A 24 0.94 -14.68 -0.19
N GLU A 25 0.47 -15.91 -0.28
CA GLU A 25 -0.92 -16.29 -0.01
C GLU A 25 -1.26 -16.02 1.46
N LYS A 26 -0.37 -16.41 2.37
CA LYS A 26 -0.53 -16.14 3.81
C LYS A 26 -0.48 -14.63 4.12
N ALA A 27 0.37 -13.89 3.43
CA ALA A 27 0.42 -12.44 3.58
C ALA A 27 -0.93 -11.81 3.19
N GLU A 28 -1.52 -12.25 2.08
CA GLU A 28 -2.82 -11.79 1.60
C GLU A 28 -3.96 -12.13 2.59
N GLU A 29 -3.98 -13.35 3.14
CA GLU A 29 -4.92 -13.76 4.19
C GLU A 29 -4.87 -12.83 5.41
N HIS A 30 -3.66 -12.55 5.91
CA HIS A 30 -3.45 -11.63 7.03
C HIS A 30 -3.95 -10.20 6.70
N PHE A 31 -3.68 -9.70 5.50
CA PHE A 31 -4.15 -8.37 5.09
C PHE A 31 -5.67 -8.30 4.96
N ASN A 32 -6.31 -9.32 4.38
CA ASN A 32 -7.77 -9.37 4.28
C ASN A 32 -8.42 -9.40 5.67
N ARG A 33 -7.91 -10.23 6.58
CA ARG A 33 -8.38 -10.26 7.97
C ARG A 33 -8.20 -8.91 8.67
N SER A 34 -7.08 -8.22 8.44
CA SER A 34 -6.87 -6.88 8.96
C SER A 34 -7.90 -5.89 8.41
N ILE A 35 -8.18 -5.91 7.10
CA ILE A 35 -9.17 -5.01 6.48
C ILE A 35 -10.56 -5.27 7.07
N ASP A 36 -10.98 -6.53 7.20
CA ASP A 36 -12.30 -6.88 7.76
C ASP A 36 -12.49 -6.35 9.18
N LEU A 37 -11.45 -6.43 10.01
CA LEU A 37 -11.45 -5.88 11.37
C LEU A 37 -11.51 -4.35 11.34
N LEU A 38 -10.68 -3.69 10.53
CA LEU A 38 -10.64 -2.23 10.46
C LEU A 38 -11.92 -1.62 9.88
N GLN A 39 -12.57 -2.30 8.94
CA GLN A 39 -13.85 -1.89 8.37
C GLN A 39 -14.96 -1.85 9.43
N LYS A 40 -15.01 -2.85 10.33
CA LYS A 40 -15.99 -2.87 11.44
C LYS A 40 -15.85 -1.68 12.39
N HIS A 41 -14.65 -1.10 12.47
CA HIS A 41 -14.35 0.06 13.32
C HIS A 41 -14.22 1.37 12.56
N ASN A 42 -14.50 1.40 11.25
CA ASN A 42 -14.38 2.57 10.38
C ASN A 42 -12.97 3.22 10.39
N GLU A 43 -11.93 2.40 10.54
CA GLU A 43 -10.53 2.85 10.64
C GLU A 43 -9.90 3.06 9.25
N GLU A 44 -10.45 3.99 8.46
CA GLU A 44 -10.08 4.18 7.05
C GLU A 44 -8.59 4.46 6.84
N LYS A 45 -7.97 5.26 7.72
CA LYS A 45 -6.53 5.56 7.65
C LYS A 45 -5.67 4.30 7.75
N LEU A 46 -6.05 3.38 8.64
CA LEU A 46 -5.33 2.11 8.79
C LEU A 46 -5.59 1.18 7.60
N ILE A 47 -6.80 1.18 7.03
CA ILE A 47 -7.10 0.41 5.81
C ILE A 47 -6.18 0.85 4.66
N LEU A 48 -5.88 2.14 4.52
CA LEU A 48 -4.94 2.62 3.49
C LEU A 48 -3.51 2.07 3.69
N ILE A 49 -3.06 1.92 4.94
CA ILE A 49 -1.77 1.28 5.24
C ILE A 49 -1.77 -0.19 4.79
N VAL A 50 -2.85 -0.92 5.07
CA VAL A 50 -2.98 -2.31 4.63
C VAL A 50 -3.01 -2.41 3.10
N ARG A 51 -3.72 -1.50 2.41
CA ARG A 51 -3.74 -1.43 0.94
C ARG A 51 -2.36 -1.11 0.36
N HIS A 52 -1.57 -0.24 0.99
CA HIS A 52 -0.19 -0.02 0.61
C HIS A 52 0.63 -1.33 0.69
N ASN A 53 0.43 -2.11 1.75
CA ASN A 53 1.10 -3.41 1.92
C ASN A 53 0.64 -4.46 0.91
N LEU A 54 -0.64 -4.48 0.52
CA LEU A 54 -1.13 -5.28 -0.62
C LEU A 54 -0.46 -4.84 -1.94
N GLY A 55 -0.31 -3.53 -2.15
CA GLY A 55 0.47 -2.99 -3.25
C GLY A 55 1.91 -3.54 -3.28
N LEU A 56 2.59 -3.55 -2.13
CA LEU A 56 3.93 -4.11 -1.96
C LEU A 56 3.96 -5.63 -2.22
N LEU A 57 2.97 -6.37 -1.71
CA LEU A 57 2.82 -7.81 -1.90
C LEU A 57 2.81 -8.18 -3.39
N TYR A 58 1.94 -7.54 -4.17
CA TYR A 58 1.83 -7.83 -5.60
C TYR A 58 3.03 -7.29 -6.39
N ALA A 59 3.59 -6.14 -6.01
CA ALA A 59 4.79 -5.59 -6.63
C ALA A 59 6.00 -6.53 -6.49
N THR A 60 6.12 -7.20 -5.34
CA THR A 60 7.19 -8.19 -5.04
C THR A 60 7.07 -9.43 -5.92
N GLN A 61 5.85 -9.77 -6.36
CA GLN A 61 5.56 -10.87 -7.27
C GLN A 61 5.62 -10.47 -8.75
N ASN A 62 6.01 -9.22 -9.07
CA ASN A 62 5.94 -8.64 -10.42
C ASN A 62 4.51 -8.59 -11.02
N LEU A 63 3.49 -8.60 -10.18
CA LEU A 63 2.09 -8.47 -10.57
C LEU A 63 1.72 -6.98 -10.63
N SER A 64 2.38 -6.22 -11.51
CA SER A 64 2.34 -4.75 -11.51
C SER A 64 0.93 -4.18 -11.66
N LYS A 65 0.04 -4.81 -12.44
CA LYS A 65 -1.36 -4.34 -12.59
C LYS A 65 -2.14 -4.42 -11.27
N LEU A 66 -1.97 -5.50 -10.50
CA LEU A 66 -2.61 -5.66 -9.19
C LEU A 66 -2.01 -4.69 -8.17
N ALA A 67 -0.68 -4.56 -8.16
CA ALA A 67 0.00 -3.59 -7.30
C ALA A 67 -0.53 -2.16 -7.54
N ILE A 68 -0.60 -1.73 -8.80
CA ILE A 68 -1.10 -0.39 -9.17
C ILE A 68 -2.53 -0.18 -8.70
N ARG A 69 -3.42 -1.17 -8.84
CA ARG A 69 -4.81 -1.06 -8.38
C ARG A 69 -4.90 -0.73 -6.89
N HIS A 70 -4.12 -1.43 -6.05
CA HIS A 70 -4.13 -1.15 -4.61
C HIS A 70 -3.47 0.18 -4.27
N LEU A 71 -2.41 0.55 -4.99
CA LEU A 71 -1.66 1.78 -4.74
C LEU A 71 -2.42 3.02 -5.18
N SER A 72 -3.16 2.97 -6.29
CA SER A 72 -3.96 4.11 -6.76
C SER A 72 -5.00 4.52 -5.73
N GLU A 73 -5.71 3.56 -5.12
CA GLU A 73 -6.66 3.83 -4.05
C GLU A 73 -6.01 4.52 -2.84
N VAL A 74 -4.76 4.17 -2.52
CA VAL A 74 -4.01 4.84 -1.44
C VAL A 74 -3.65 6.26 -1.82
N THR A 75 -3.10 6.47 -3.02
CA THR A 75 -2.63 7.78 -3.47
C THR A 75 -3.75 8.77 -3.80
N GLU A 76 -4.93 8.28 -4.19
CA GLU A 76 -6.12 9.10 -4.41
C GLU A 76 -6.70 9.63 -3.09
N LYS A 77 -6.63 8.83 -2.02
CA LYS A 77 -7.17 9.20 -0.69
C LYS A 77 -6.15 9.89 0.21
N ASN A 78 -4.87 9.60 0.04
CA ASN A 78 -3.79 10.18 0.82
C ASN A 78 -2.58 10.49 -0.08
N ILE A 79 -2.64 11.67 -0.69
CA ILE A 79 -1.59 12.16 -1.60
C ILE A 79 -0.25 12.32 -0.87
N ALA A 80 -0.26 12.59 0.45
CA ALA A 80 0.96 12.73 1.25
C ALA A 80 1.69 11.39 1.51
N HIS A 81 1.13 10.25 1.11
CA HIS A 81 1.74 8.94 1.31
C HIS A 81 2.85 8.67 0.27
N PHE A 82 3.98 9.38 0.38
CA PHE A 82 5.10 9.37 -0.59
C PHE A 82 5.62 7.96 -0.93
N LYS A 83 5.65 7.03 0.04
CA LYS A 83 6.05 5.61 -0.22
C LYS A 83 5.11 4.90 -1.21
N ALA A 84 3.82 5.22 -1.20
CA ALA A 84 2.84 4.63 -2.11
C ALA A 84 2.98 5.25 -3.50
N LEU A 85 3.15 6.57 -3.60
CA LEU A 85 3.45 7.27 -4.85
C LEU A 85 4.71 6.71 -5.53
N PHE A 86 5.81 6.57 -4.79
CA PHE A 86 7.05 6.00 -5.32
C PHE A 86 6.85 4.58 -5.83
N LEU A 87 6.20 3.73 -5.04
CA LEU A 87 5.96 2.34 -5.42
C LEU A 87 5.05 2.25 -6.65
N GLN A 88 4.00 3.07 -6.73
CA GLN A 88 3.10 3.14 -7.87
C GLN A 88 3.85 3.57 -9.13
N ALA A 89 4.68 4.62 -9.05
CA ALA A 89 5.50 5.09 -10.16
C ALA A 89 6.45 3.99 -10.65
N ARG A 90 7.08 3.26 -9.72
CA ARG A 90 7.95 2.12 -10.06
C ARG A 90 7.21 1.02 -10.82
N GLU A 91 6.00 0.67 -10.40
CA GLU A 91 5.19 -0.34 -11.11
C GLU A 91 4.68 0.17 -12.47
N HIS A 92 4.35 1.46 -12.62
CA HIS A 92 4.06 2.05 -13.93
C HIS A 92 5.27 2.05 -14.86
N TYR A 93 6.47 2.25 -14.31
CA TYR A 93 7.73 2.20 -15.07
C TYR A 93 7.98 0.80 -15.65
N LYS A 94 7.75 -0.26 -14.86
CA LYS A 94 7.81 -1.65 -15.36
C LYS A 94 6.88 -1.90 -16.55
N LEU A 95 5.74 -1.18 -16.62
CA LEU A 95 4.77 -1.26 -17.70
C LEU A 95 5.04 -0.27 -18.85
N ARG A 96 6.18 0.43 -18.86
CA ARG A 96 6.57 1.45 -19.86
C ARG A 96 5.56 2.62 -19.97
N LYS A 97 4.82 2.91 -18.92
CA LYS A 97 3.85 4.03 -18.86
C LYS A 97 4.52 5.33 -18.44
N THR A 98 5.51 5.79 -19.21
CA THR A 98 6.43 6.90 -18.86
C THR A 98 5.73 8.22 -18.52
N ASN A 99 4.64 8.56 -19.22
CA ASN A 99 3.87 9.78 -18.94
C ASN A 99 3.32 9.80 -17.50
N ILE A 100 2.74 8.68 -17.05
CA ILE A 100 2.18 8.55 -15.69
C ILE A 100 3.31 8.55 -14.64
N VAL A 101 4.45 7.92 -14.96
CA VAL A 101 5.62 7.91 -14.08
C VAL A 101 6.10 9.33 -13.80
N LYS A 102 6.21 10.18 -14.83
CA LYS A 102 6.62 11.58 -14.68
C LYS A 102 5.69 12.33 -13.73
N GLU A 103 4.38 12.22 -13.95
CA GLU A 103 3.36 12.87 -13.11
C GLU A 103 3.44 12.41 -11.63
N LEU A 104 3.59 11.11 -11.39
CA LEU A 104 3.69 10.56 -10.04
C LEU A 104 4.98 10.99 -9.32
N ILE A 105 6.10 11.11 -10.05
CA ILE A 105 7.37 11.60 -9.50
C ILE A 105 7.26 13.08 -9.13
N GLU A 106 6.70 13.91 -10.01
CA GLU A 106 6.49 15.34 -9.75
C GLU A 106 5.60 15.55 -8.52
N LYS A 107 4.50 14.79 -8.41
CA LYS A 107 3.64 14.77 -7.22
C LYS A 107 4.40 14.35 -5.95
N GLY A 108 5.17 13.26 -6.03
CA GLY A 108 5.96 12.78 -4.90
C GLY A 108 7.02 13.77 -4.41
N LEU A 109 7.68 14.47 -5.34
CA LEU A 109 8.66 15.50 -5.02
C LEU A 109 8.03 16.71 -4.31
N ALA A 110 6.88 17.19 -4.80
CA ALA A 110 6.15 18.27 -4.14
C ALA A 110 5.79 17.91 -2.69
N VAL A 111 5.28 16.70 -2.47
CA VAL A 111 4.96 16.19 -1.12
C VAL A 111 6.20 16.12 -0.23
N CYS A 112 7.34 15.64 -0.73
CA CYS A 112 8.57 15.59 0.08
C CYS A 112 9.05 16.99 0.48
N MET A 113 8.98 17.97 -0.43
CA MET A 113 9.35 19.36 -0.15
C MET A 113 8.43 19.98 0.92
N GLU A 114 7.12 19.73 0.86
CA GLU A 114 6.16 20.21 1.87
C GLU A 114 6.41 19.60 3.25
N LEU A 115 6.85 18.33 3.30
CA LEU A 115 7.14 17.61 4.54
C LEU A 115 8.54 17.91 5.12
N GLY A 116 9.38 18.66 4.42
CA GLY A 116 10.74 18.99 4.85
C GLY A 116 11.70 17.80 4.86
N ASN A 117 11.48 16.79 4.00
CA ASN A 117 12.34 15.62 3.82
C ASN A 117 13.25 15.73 2.60
#